data_AF-A0A963TP60-F1
#
_entry.id   AF-A0A963TP60-F1
#
_cell.length_a   1.000
_cell.length_b   1.000
_cell.length_c   1.000
_cell.angle_alpha   90.00
_cell.angle_beta   90.00
_cell.angle_gamma   90.00
#
_symmetry.space_group_name_H-M   'P 1'
#
loop_
_entity.id
_entity.type
_entity.pdbx_description
1 polymer ?
#
loop_
_entity_poly.entity_id
_entity_poly.type
_entity_poly.pdbx_seq_one_letter_code
_entity_poly.pdbx_strand_id
1 'polypeptide(L)' 'MRPSGRKLDEMRAISIETGVTKHAEGSCLIRCGDTHVLCTA' A
#
# COMPACT_ATOMS: atom_id res chain seq x y z
N MET A 1 17.51 8.87 -14.80
CA MET A 1 17.36 7.63 -14.01
C MET A 1 16.65 7.97 -12.71
N ARG A 2 15.68 7.20 -12.24
CA ARG A 2 15.01 7.47 -10.96
C ARG A 2 15.93 7.07 -9.80
N PRO A 3 15.98 7.83 -8.68
CA PRO A 3 16.83 7.48 -7.54
C PRO A 3 16.55 6.10 -6.93
N SER A 4 15.33 5.59 -7.09
CA SER A 4 14.92 4.25 -6.63
C SER A 4 15.33 3.10 -7.56
N GLY A 5 16.07 3.36 -8.65
CA GLY A 5 16.51 2.33 -9.60
C GLY A 5 15.42 1.78 -10.54
N ARG A 6 14.15 2.09 -10.28
CA ARG A 6 13.00 1.66 -11.10
C ARG A 6 12.98 2.29 -12.49
N LYS A 7 12.38 1.57 -13.46
CA LYS A 7 12.07 2.13 -14.78
C LYS A 7 11.06 3.28 -14.68
N LEU A 8 10.91 4.02 -15.78
CA LEU A 8 10.00 5.17 -15.86
C LEU A 8 8.53 4.75 -15.75
N ASP A 9 8.20 3.56 -16.24
CA ASP A 9 6.89 2.93 -16.27
C ASP A 9 6.67 1.91 -15.13
N GLU A 10 7.69 1.64 -14.31
CA GLU A 10 7.62 0.67 -13.24
C GLU A 10 7.01 1.28 -11.96
N MET A 11 5.91 0.66 -11.49
CA MET A 11 5.25 0.98 -10.23
C MET A 11 6.10 0.61 -9.01
N ARG A 12 5.73 1.08 -7.82
CA ARG A 12 6.36 0.60 -6.57
C ARG A 12 5.79 -0.79 -6.26
N ALA A 13 6.46 -1.54 -5.39
CA ALA A 13 5.85 -2.75 -4.83
C ALA A 13 4.54 -2.38 -4.12
N ILE A 14 3.47 -3.11 -4.43
CA ILE A 14 2.15 -2.90 -3.83
C ILE A 14 1.79 -4.14 -3.01
N SER A 15 1.35 -3.93 -1.78
CA SER A 15 0.69 -4.97 -0.98
C SER A 15 -0.59 -4.44 -0.37
N ILE A 16 -1.57 -5.34 -0.25
CA ILE A 16 -2.92 -5.05 0.25
C ILE A 16 -3.25 -6.14 1.26
N GLU A 17 -3.43 -5.75 2.51
CA GLU A 17 -3.86 -6.63 3.59
C GLU A 17 -5.24 -6.18 4.08
N THR A 18 -6.25 -7.03 3.92
CA THR A 18 -7.64 -6.74 4.31
C THR A 18 -7.93 -7.27 5.72
N GLY A 19 -8.89 -6.67 6.42
CA GLY A 19 -9.31 -7.15 7.75
C GLY A 19 -8.32 -6.81 8.88
N VAL A 20 -7.46 -5.81 8.66
CA VAL A 20 -6.40 -5.41 9.59
C VAL A 20 -6.91 -4.75 10.88
N THR A 21 -8.15 -4.22 10.87
CA THR A 21 -8.77 -3.60 12.05
C THR A 21 -9.97 -4.41 12.50
N LYS A 22 -9.86 -5.04 13.67
CA LYS A 22 -10.87 -5.95 14.27
C LYS A 22 -12.28 -5.36 14.37
N HIS A 23 -12.40 -4.06 14.59
CA HIS A 23 -13.67 -3.39 14.89
C HIS A 23 -14.29 -2.68 13.68
N ALA A 24 -13.55 -2.53 12.58
CA ALA A 24 -14.07 -1.90 11.38
C ALA A 24 -14.87 -2.95 10.58
N GLU A 25 -16.01 -2.55 10.02
CA GLU A 25 -16.81 -3.42 9.13
C GLU A 25 -16.02 -3.76 7.86
N GLY A 26 -15.24 -2.80 7.37
CA GLY A 26 -14.26 -2.99 6.31
C GLY A 26 -12.93 -2.33 6.69
N SER A 27 -11.82 -3.04 6.48
CA SER A 27 -10.50 -2.47 6.71
C SER A 27 -9.45 -2.98 5.75
N CYS A 28 -8.46 -2.13 5.47
CA CYS A 28 -7.32 -2.49 4.64
C CYS A 28 -6.08 -1.66 4.99
N LEU A 29 -4.91 -2.31 5.03
CA LEU A 29 -3.61 -1.66 5.01
C LEU A 29 -3.01 -1.80 3.61
N ILE A 30 -2.91 -0.69 2.88
CA ILE A 30 -2.31 -0.64 1.55
C ILE A 30 -0.91 -0.04 1.66
N ARG A 31 0.06 -0.70 1.02
CA ARG A 31 1.46 -0.24 0.95
C ARG A 31 1.84 -0.05 -0.51
N CYS A 32 2.42 1.10 -0.85
CA CYS A 32 2.94 1.43 -2.17
C CYS A 32 4.40 1.89 -2.00
N GLY A 33 5.33 0.93 -1.98
CA GLY A 33 6.68 1.14 -1.43
C GLY A 33 6.58 1.63 0.01
N ASP A 34 7.29 2.72 0.34
CA ASP A 34 7.32 3.29 1.69
C ASP A 34 6.07 4.11 2.07
N THR A 35 5.11 4.29 1.15
CA THR A 35 3.84 4.94 1.45
C THR A 35 2.85 3.92 1.98
N HIS A 36 2.38 4.10 3.21
CA HIS A 36 1.39 3.25 3.85
C HIS A 36 0.10 4.01 4.12
N VAL A 37 -1.04 3.40 3.84
CA VAL A 37 -2.37 3.95 4.11
C VAL A 37 -3.21 2.91 4.84
N LEU A 38 -3.73 3.29 6.01
CA LEU A 38 -4.75 2.54 6.73
C LEU A 38 -6.12 3.10 6.35
N CYS A 39 -6.97 2.25 5.78
CA CYS A 39 -8.35 2.57 5.47
C CYS A 39 -9.29 1.80 6.40
N THR A 40 -10.28 2.49 6.95
CA THR A 40 -11.35 1.94 7.78
C THR A 40 -12.68 2.50 7.29
N ALA A 41 -13.63 1.64 6.96
CA ALA A 41 -14.99 1.99 6.58
C ALA A 41 -15.90 2.09 7.81
#